data_AF-A0A3D6A2D7-F1
#
_entry.id   AF-A0A3D6A2D7-F1
#
_cell.length_a   1.000
_cell.length_b   1.000
_cell.length_c   1.000
_cell.angle_alpha   90.00
_cell.angle_beta   90.00
_cell.angle_gamma   90.00
#
_symmetry.space_group_name_H-M   'P 1'
#
loop_
_entity.id
_entity.type
_entity.pdbx_description
1 polymer ?
#
loop_
_entity_poly.entity_id
_entity_poly.type
_entity_poly.pdbx_seq_one_letter_code
_entity_poly.pdbx_strand_id
1 'polypeptide(L)'
;VNCETDFVAKNEDFISFSSEVAAELLSDPSVDLEEKRTGQVAKIGENIRISRFEVLEPAGNGLVESYVHTGSKVAVLISLSSDSEDNINANSVVEMARDLCMHIAATSPVCVSREEVPTDLIEKEKDIALAQAEGKPPQAIEKIVQGKLDKYFSTSCLLEQPFVKNPDQTISQLLELVSKEAGLKLKVEKFIRFQVGEEV
;
A
#
# COMPACT_ATOMS: atom_id res chain seq x y z
N VAL A 1 0.60 -13.05 9.19
CA VAL A 1 0.52 -14.02 10.31
C VAL A 1 1.06 -13.34 11.54
N ASN A 2 0.36 -13.42 12.68
CA ASN A 2 0.70 -12.72 13.92
C ASN A 2 1.05 -13.71 15.03
N CYS A 3 1.98 -13.33 15.90
CA CYS A 3 2.35 -14.00 17.16
C CYS A 3 2.37 -12.98 18.30
N GLU A 4 2.63 -13.44 19.53
CA GLU A 4 2.57 -12.60 20.73
C GLU A 4 3.88 -11.87 21.00
N THR A 5 5.02 -12.46 20.63
CA THR A 5 6.34 -11.87 20.92
C THR A 5 7.23 -11.67 19.70
N ASP A 6 8.12 -10.67 19.79
CA ASP A 6 9.18 -10.42 18.81
C ASP A 6 10.21 -11.57 18.75
N PHE A 7 10.28 -12.43 19.78
CA PHE A 7 11.14 -13.62 19.79
C PHE A 7 10.60 -14.68 18.82
N VAL A 8 9.30 -14.96 18.88
CA VAL A 8 8.64 -15.87 17.93
C VAL A 8 8.62 -15.31 16.51
N ALA A 9 8.40 -14.00 16.34
CA ALA A 9 8.41 -13.38 15.01
C ALA A 9 9.75 -13.56 14.25
N LYS A 10 10.85 -13.80 14.97
CA LYS A 10 12.20 -14.03 14.42
C LYS A 10 12.61 -15.50 14.39
N ASN A 11 11.76 -16.40 14.92
CA ASN A 11 12.02 -17.83 14.94
C ASN A 11 11.87 -18.43 13.53
N GLU A 12 12.79 -19.32 13.14
CA GLU A 12 12.82 -19.93 11.81
C GLU A 12 11.55 -20.75 11.49
N ASP A 13 10.99 -21.46 12.48
CA ASP A 13 9.77 -22.23 12.29
C ASP A 13 8.57 -21.31 12.02
N PHE A 14 8.50 -20.16 12.71
CA PHE A 14 7.44 -19.17 12.48
C PHE A 14 7.56 -18.51 11.09
N ILE A 15 8.79 -18.20 10.68
CA ILE A 15 9.06 -17.62 9.36
C ILE A 15 8.69 -18.64 8.26
N SER A 16 9.11 -19.90 8.38
CA SER A 16 8.77 -20.97 7.43
C SER A 16 7.26 -21.15 7.33
N PHE A 17 6.58 -21.28 8.47
CA PHE A 17 5.13 -21.39 8.52
C PHE A 17 4.43 -20.20 7.85
N SER A 18 4.91 -18.98 8.07
CA SER A 18 4.34 -17.79 7.44
C SER A 18 4.53 -17.78 5.91
N SER A 19 5.68 -18.25 5.43
CA SER A 19 5.96 -18.41 4.00
C SER A 19 5.09 -19.49 3.35
N GLU A 20 4.90 -20.63 4.03
CA GLU A 20 4.03 -21.72 3.58
C GLU A 20 2.57 -21.27 3.48
N VAL A 21 2.05 -20.60 4.53
CA VAL A 21 0.71 -19.99 4.52
C VAL A 21 0.51 -19.05 3.33
N ALA A 22 1.50 -18.18 3.05
CA ALA A 22 1.42 -17.27 1.92
C ALA A 22 1.39 -18.01 0.57
N ALA A 23 2.21 -19.05 0.40
CA ALA A 23 2.26 -19.85 -0.83
C ALA A 23 0.96 -20.64 -1.07
N GLU A 24 0.37 -21.20 -0.02
CA GLU A 24 -0.89 -21.94 -0.12
C GLU A 24 -2.07 -21.02 -0.43
N LEU A 25 -2.18 -19.88 0.23
CA LEU A 25 -3.23 -18.90 -0.06
C LEU A 25 -3.10 -18.30 -1.45
N LEU A 26 -1.88 -18.17 -1.98
CA LEU A 26 -1.66 -17.73 -3.35
C LEU A 26 -2.14 -18.79 -4.36
N SER A 27 -2.00 -20.09 -4.04
CA SER A 27 -2.46 -21.17 -4.91
C SER A 27 -3.97 -21.43 -4.80
N ASP A 28 -4.52 -21.34 -3.60
CA ASP A 28 -5.93 -21.58 -3.29
C ASP A 28 -6.36 -20.67 -2.13
N PRO A 29 -7.02 -19.53 -2.44
CA PRO A 29 -7.55 -18.62 -1.41
C PRO A 29 -8.58 -19.25 -0.46
N SER A 30 -9.12 -20.43 -0.78
CA SER A 30 -10.12 -21.15 0.02
C SER A 30 -9.55 -22.26 0.89
N VAL A 31 -8.23 -22.48 0.85
CA VAL A 31 -7.55 -23.53 1.62
C VAL A 31 -7.79 -23.38 3.13
N ASP A 32 -8.11 -24.50 3.78
CA ASP A 32 -8.20 -24.56 5.24
C ASP A 32 -6.81 -24.72 5.86
N LEU A 33 -6.41 -23.76 6.69
CA LEU A 33 -5.10 -23.70 7.32
C LEU A 33 -5.15 -23.97 8.83
N GLU A 34 -6.31 -24.30 9.39
CA GLU A 34 -6.49 -24.37 10.84
C GLU A 34 -5.70 -25.53 11.47
N GLU A 35 -5.63 -26.69 10.81
CA GLU A 35 -4.82 -27.82 11.27
C GLU A 35 -3.33 -27.45 11.32
N LYS A 36 -2.81 -26.77 10.29
CA LYS A 36 -1.41 -26.32 10.24
C LYS A 36 -1.13 -25.27 11.32
N ARG A 37 -2.03 -24.29 11.47
CA ARG A 37 -1.93 -23.25 12.49
C ARG A 37 -1.90 -23.84 13.89
N THR A 38 -2.82 -24.75 14.22
CA THR A 38 -2.86 -25.40 15.54
C THR A 38 -1.63 -26.25 15.82
N GLY A 39 -1.14 -26.98 14.82
CA GLY A 39 0.14 -27.69 14.91
C GLY A 39 1.32 -26.75 15.20
N GLN A 40 1.36 -25.59 14.53
CA GLN A 40 2.41 -24.59 14.76
C GLN A 40 2.31 -23.97 16.16
N VAL A 41 1.09 -23.69 16.66
CA VAL A 41 0.87 -23.22 18.04
C VAL A 41 1.38 -24.25 19.06
N ALA A 42 1.09 -25.53 18.86
CA ALA A 42 1.57 -26.59 19.76
C ALA A 42 3.11 -26.71 19.76
N LYS A 43 3.74 -26.49 18.60
CA LYS A 43 5.20 -26.53 18.45
C LYS A 43 5.90 -25.32 19.08
N ILE A 44 5.37 -24.12 18.87
CA ILE A 44 5.99 -22.86 19.33
C ILE A 44 5.64 -22.55 20.79
N GLY A 45 4.42 -22.89 21.23
CA GLY A 45 3.94 -22.59 22.57
C GLY A 45 3.40 -21.16 22.76
N GLU A 46 3.21 -20.40 21.68
CA GLU A 46 2.54 -19.09 21.67
C GLU A 46 1.31 -19.12 20.77
N ASN A 47 0.36 -18.23 21.02
CA ASN A 47 -0.80 -18.09 20.15
C ASN A 47 -0.40 -17.49 18.79
N ILE A 48 -0.76 -18.18 17.71
CA ILE A 48 -0.49 -17.77 16.32
C ILE A 48 -1.82 -17.57 15.60
N ARG A 49 -1.95 -16.45 14.89
CA ARG A 49 -3.16 -16.09 14.14
C ARG A 49 -2.84 -15.78 12.69
N ILE A 50 -3.58 -16.37 11.76
CA ILE A 50 -3.65 -15.95 10.36
C ILE A 50 -4.76 -14.90 10.29
N SER A 51 -4.40 -13.62 10.38
CA SER A 51 -5.40 -12.55 10.62
C SER A 51 -6.09 -12.05 9.36
N ARG A 52 -5.34 -11.90 8.27
CA ARG A 52 -5.84 -11.46 6.96
C ARG A 52 -4.85 -11.85 5.88
N PHE A 53 -5.32 -11.94 4.65
CA PHE A 53 -4.51 -12.06 3.46
C PHE A 53 -5.21 -11.32 2.32
N GLU A 54 -4.44 -10.92 1.32
CA GLU A 54 -4.92 -10.33 0.09
C GLU A 54 -4.05 -10.88 -1.05
N VAL A 55 -4.66 -11.05 -2.22
CA VAL A 55 -3.95 -11.44 -3.46
C VAL A 55 -4.06 -10.27 -4.43
N LEU A 56 -2.97 -9.98 -5.13
CA LEU A 56 -2.89 -8.87 -6.06
C LEU A 56 -2.36 -9.36 -7.40
N GLU A 57 -3.06 -9.02 -8.46
CA GLU A 57 -2.71 -9.31 -9.84
C GLU A 57 -2.89 -8.03 -10.68
N PRO A 58 -2.06 -7.81 -11.71
CA PRO A 58 -2.24 -6.70 -12.63
C PRO A 58 -3.46 -6.91 -13.53
N ALA A 59 -4.13 -5.81 -13.87
CA ALA A 59 -5.18 -5.81 -14.87
C ALA A 59 -4.57 -5.95 -16.28
N GLY A 60 -4.50 -7.18 -16.79
CA GLY A 60 -3.90 -7.46 -18.10
C GLY A 60 -2.38 -7.41 -18.05
N ASN A 61 -1.76 -6.69 -18.99
CA ASN A 61 -0.30 -6.55 -19.02
C ASN A 61 0.14 -5.71 -17.83
N GLY A 62 1.18 -6.16 -17.12
CA GLY A 62 1.62 -5.46 -15.94
C GLY A 62 2.59 -6.25 -15.10
N LEU A 63 2.88 -5.71 -13.91
CA LEU A 63 3.67 -6.40 -12.90
C LEU A 63 3.10 -6.15 -11.52
N VAL A 64 3.46 -7.04 -10.60
CA VAL A 64 3.30 -6.82 -9.17
C VAL A 64 4.69 -6.79 -8.56
N GLU A 65 4.94 -5.74 -7.77
CA GLU A 65 6.16 -5.63 -6.98
C GLU A 65 5.83 -5.56 -5.50
N SER A 66 6.83 -5.88 -4.69
CA SER A 66 6.67 -5.91 -3.23
C SER A 66 7.74 -5.10 -2.52
N TYR A 67 7.56 -4.82 -1.23
CA TYR A 67 8.59 -4.36 -0.30
C TYR A 67 8.27 -4.80 1.12
N VAL A 68 9.22 -5.44 1.80
CA VAL A 68 9.13 -5.72 3.24
C VAL A 68 10.12 -4.80 3.93
N HIS A 69 9.62 -3.92 4.79
CA HIS A 69 10.45 -3.00 5.55
C HIS A 69 11.30 -3.74 6.58
N THR A 70 12.44 -3.16 6.94
CA THR A 70 13.37 -3.73 7.92
C THR A 70 12.64 -4.08 9.22
N GLY A 71 12.86 -5.30 9.72
CA GLY A 71 12.18 -5.83 10.90
C GLY A 71 10.79 -6.44 10.63
N SER A 72 10.38 -6.55 9.37
CA SER A 72 9.17 -7.28 8.93
C SER A 72 7.85 -6.80 9.55
N LYS A 73 7.81 -5.54 10.01
CA LYS A 73 6.61 -4.94 10.63
C LYS A 73 5.67 -4.29 9.62
N VAL A 74 6.18 -3.93 8.44
CA VAL A 74 5.40 -3.34 7.34
C VAL A 74 5.77 -4.05 6.05
N ALA A 75 4.76 -4.43 5.27
CA ALA A 75 4.93 -4.97 3.93
C ALA A 75 3.97 -4.27 2.96
N VAL A 76 4.41 -4.09 1.73
CA VAL A 76 3.65 -3.47 0.65
C VAL A 76 3.69 -4.36 -0.58
N LEU A 77 2.55 -4.48 -1.27
CA LEU A 77 2.43 -4.91 -2.66
C LEU A 77 1.91 -3.74 -3.49
N ILE A 78 2.40 -3.59 -4.71
CA ILE A 78 1.86 -2.65 -5.71
C ILE A 78 1.62 -3.38 -7.02
N SER A 79 0.51 -3.06 -7.67
CA SER A 79 0.18 -3.51 -9.01
C SER A 79 0.29 -2.35 -9.99
N LEU A 80 1.06 -2.57 -11.05
CA LEU A 80 1.13 -1.69 -12.20
C LEU A 80 0.50 -2.39 -13.41
N SER A 81 -0.34 -1.68 -14.15
CA SER A 81 -0.78 -2.10 -15.49
C SER A 81 -0.05 -1.33 -16.57
N SER A 82 -0.07 -1.88 -17.78
CA SER A 82 0.54 -1.32 -18.98
C SER A 82 -0.33 -1.61 -20.21
N ASP A 83 -0.15 -0.83 -21.27
CA ASP A 83 -0.76 -1.08 -22.58
C ASP A 83 -0.04 -2.18 -23.38
N SER A 84 1.19 -2.57 -22.98
CA SER A 84 1.96 -3.66 -23.59
C SER A 84 2.75 -4.47 -22.53
N GLU A 85 3.03 -5.74 -22.83
CA GLU A 85 3.99 -6.57 -22.08
C GLU A 85 5.45 -6.22 -22.40
N ASP A 86 5.69 -5.59 -23.56
CA ASP A 86 7.02 -5.17 -23.97
C ASP A 86 7.60 -4.18 -22.95
N ASN A 87 8.83 -4.41 -22.49
CA ASN A 87 9.52 -3.56 -21.51
C ASN A 87 8.85 -3.45 -20.13
N ILE A 88 7.78 -4.20 -19.81
CA ILE A 88 7.17 -4.13 -18.47
C ILE A 88 8.17 -4.53 -17.38
N ASN A 89 9.09 -5.44 -17.71
CA ASN A 89 10.19 -5.89 -16.85
C ASN A 89 11.49 -5.10 -17.04
N ALA A 90 11.46 -3.94 -17.71
CA ALA A 90 12.64 -3.09 -17.80
C ALA A 90 13.09 -2.63 -16.41
N ASN A 91 14.41 -2.55 -16.19
CA ASN A 91 14.97 -2.21 -14.88
C ASN A 91 14.39 -0.90 -14.30
N SER A 92 14.18 0.12 -15.13
CA SER A 92 13.60 1.40 -14.70
C SER A 92 12.17 1.26 -14.16
N VAL A 93 11.36 0.37 -14.75
CA VAL A 93 9.98 0.11 -14.31
C VAL A 93 9.97 -0.66 -12.99
N VAL A 94 10.79 -1.72 -12.89
CA VAL A 94 10.90 -2.55 -11.68
C VAL A 94 11.46 -1.73 -10.50
N GLU A 95 12.52 -0.94 -10.74
CA GLU A 95 13.10 -0.04 -9.73
C GLU A 95 12.09 1.01 -9.26
N MET A 96 11.35 1.64 -10.18
CA MET A 96 10.28 2.56 -9.82
C MET A 96 9.22 1.85 -8.96
N ALA A 97 8.71 0.69 -9.39
CA ALA A 97 7.68 -0.02 -8.64
C ALA A 97 8.13 -0.40 -7.22
N ARG A 98 9.39 -0.85 -7.07
CA ARG A 98 10.01 -1.10 -5.77
C ARG A 98 10.12 0.17 -4.92
N ASP A 99 10.48 1.29 -5.54
CA ASP A 99 10.56 2.59 -4.88
C ASP A 99 9.19 3.12 -4.44
N LEU A 100 8.13 2.86 -5.22
CA LEU A 100 6.76 3.15 -4.82
C LEU A 100 6.34 2.29 -3.61
N CYS A 101 6.70 1.00 -3.57
CA CYS A 101 6.45 0.18 -2.39
C CYS A 101 7.15 0.73 -1.13
N MET A 102 8.40 1.19 -1.27
CA MET A 102 9.12 1.86 -0.17
C MET A 102 8.46 3.18 0.25
N HIS A 103 7.99 3.96 -0.71
CA HIS A 103 7.26 5.21 -0.47
C HIS A 103 5.99 4.95 0.32
N ILE A 104 5.14 4.03 -0.15
CA ILE A 104 3.87 3.63 0.51
C ILE A 104 4.12 3.13 1.94
N ALA A 105 5.19 2.35 2.15
CA ALA A 105 5.55 1.89 3.49
C ALA A 105 5.83 3.06 4.45
N ALA A 106 6.46 4.13 3.95
CA ALA A 106 6.82 5.31 4.73
C ALA A 106 5.69 6.33 4.90
N THR A 107 4.86 6.55 3.87
CA THR A 107 3.86 7.63 3.84
C THR A 107 2.44 7.17 4.16
N SER A 108 2.17 5.85 4.07
CA SER A 108 0.85 5.25 4.36
C SER A 108 -0.32 5.98 3.67
N PRO A 109 -0.28 6.15 2.33
CA PRO A 109 -1.40 6.74 1.59
C PRO A 109 -2.67 5.91 1.80
N VAL A 110 -3.83 6.57 1.70
CA VAL A 110 -5.15 5.93 1.88
C VAL A 110 -5.65 5.28 0.59
N CYS A 111 -5.24 5.81 -0.57
CA CYS A 111 -5.65 5.33 -1.90
C CYS A 111 -4.64 5.77 -2.98
N VAL A 112 -4.85 5.33 -4.22
CA VAL A 112 -3.95 5.67 -5.35
C VAL A 112 -4.18 7.13 -5.78
N SER A 113 -5.44 7.51 -6.03
CA SER A 113 -5.81 8.83 -6.53
C SER A 113 -6.96 9.46 -5.73
N ARG A 114 -7.17 10.78 -5.89
CA ARG A 114 -8.23 11.53 -5.19
C ARG A 114 -9.63 11.00 -5.45
N GLU A 115 -9.87 10.42 -6.62
CA GLU A 115 -11.17 9.86 -7.01
C GLU A 115 -11.51 8.59 -6.22
N GLU A 116 -10.50 7.94 -5.65
CA GLU A 116 -10.63 6.72 -4.85
C GLU A 116 -10.76 7.00 -3.35
N VAL A 117 -10.68 8.27 -2.92
CA VAL A 117 -10.83 8.59 -1.50
C VAL A 117 -12.27 8.31 -1.06
N PRO A 118 -12.48 7.52 0.02
CA PRO A 118 -13.81 7.28 0.57
C PRO A 118 -14.57 8.59 0.88
N THR A 119 -15.84 8.65 0.49
CA THR A 119 -16.66 9.86 0.63
C THR A 119 -16.79 10.33 2.07
N ASP A 120 -16.88 9.39 3.02
CA ASP A 120 -16.92 9.68 4.46
C ASP A 120 -15.65 10.36 4.97
N LEU A 121 -14.47 10.01 4.44
CA LEU A 121 -13.23 10.71 4.74
C LEU A 121 -13.23 12.12 4.15
N ILE A 122 -13.69 12.30 2.91
CA ILE A 122 -13.78 13.62 2.28
C ILE A 122 -14.72 14.53 3.08
N GLU A 123 -15.89 14.04 3.48
CA GLU A 123 -16.86 14.79 4.28
C GLU A 123 -16.29 15.17 5.63
N LYS A 124 -15.64 14.23 6.32
CA LYS A 124 -14.98 14.48 7.60
C LYS A 124 -13.90 15.56 7.50
N GLU A 125 -13.03 15.49 6.49
CA GLU A 125 -11.99 16.50 6.28
C GLU A 125 -12.58 17.87 5.90
N LYS A 126 -13.69 17.88 5.15
CA LYS A 126 -14.42 19.10 4.81
C LYS A 126 -15.02 19.76 6.06
N ASP A 127 -15.62 18.98 6.95
CA ASP A 127 -16.17 19.49 8.21
C ASP A 127 -15.08 20.05 9.12
N ILE A 128 -13.94 19.36 9.21
CA ILE A 128 -12.75 19.86 9.92
C ILE A 128 -12.28 21.20 9.32
N ALA A 129 -12.22 21.30 8.00
CA ALA A 129 -11.80 22.51 7.32
C ALA A 129 -12.80 23.67 7.51
N LEU A 130 -14.12 23.39 7.51
CA LEU A 130 -15.17 24.37 7.78
C LEU A 130 -15.08 24.91 9.20
N ALA A 131 -14.89 24.04 10.19
CA ALA A 131 -14.70 24.44 11.59
C ALA A 131 -13.47 25.34 11.76
N GLN A 132 -12.37 25.06 11.03
CA GLN A 132 -11.17 25.91 11.04
C GLN A 132 -11.36 27.26 10.34
N ALA A 133 -12.37 27.39 9.47
CA ALA A 133 -12.67 28.60 8.72
C ALA A 133 -13.78 29.46 9.36
N GLU A 134 -14.28 29.08 10.54
CA GLU A 134 -15.36 29.79 11.23
C GLU A 134 -15.00 31.27 11.49
N GLY A 135 -15.99 32.16 11.33
CA GLY A 135 -15.82 33.60 11.52
C GLY A 135 -15.11 34.32 10.36
N LYS A 136 -14.82 33.65 9.24
CA LYS A 136 -14.30 34.27 8.01
C LYS A 136 -15.43 34.66 7.04
N PRO A 137 -15.19 35.60 6.10
CA PRO A 137 -16.15 35.89 5.04
C PRO A 137 -16.44 34.67 4.15
N PRO A 138 -17.66 34.51 3.58
CA PRO A 138 -18.04 33.32 2.79
C PRO A 138 -17.06 32.97 1.66
N GLN A 139 -16.59 33.97 0.90
CA GLN A 139 -15.61 33.76 -0.17
C GLN A 139 -14.23 33.29 0.33
N ALA A 140 -13.86 33.65 1.57
CA ALA A 140 -12.63 33.18 2.20
C ALA A 140 -12.80 31.76 2.75
N ILE A 141 -13.98 31.42 3.30
CA ILE A 141 -14.29 30.07 3.79
C ILE A 141 -14.13 29.05 2.66
N GLU A 142 -14.75 29.28 1.51
CA GLU A 142 -14.69 28.37 0.37
C GLU A 142 -13.25 28.11 -0.09
N LYS A 143 -12.45 29.18 -0.23
CA LYS A 143 -11.02 29.06 -0.60
C LYS A 143 -10.20 28.33 0.46
N ILE A 144 -10.46 28.55 1.75
CA ILE A 144 -9.75 27.88 2.85
C ILE A 144 -10.09 26.38 2.84
N VAL A 145 -11.37 26.04 2.71
CA VAL A 145 -11.82 24.64 2.67
C VAL A 145 -11.20 23.91 1.48
N GLN A 146 -11.26 24.51 0.29
CA GLN A 146 -10.64 23.92 -0.90
C GLN A 146 -9.14 23.69 -0.70
N GLY A 147 -8.40 24.69 -0.23
CA GLY A 147 -6.95 24.55 -0.02
C GLY A 147 -6.59 23.50 1.06
N LYS A 148 -7.46 23.30 2.05
CA LYS A 148 -7.30 22.24 3.07
C LYS A 148 -7.55 20.85 2.49
N LEU A 149 -8.58 20.70 1.67
CA LEU A 149 -8.85 19.45 0.95
C LEU A 149 -7.73 19.12 -0.04
N ASP A 150 -7.26 20.11 -0.81
CA ASP A 150 -6.11 19.93 -1.72
C ASP A 150 -4.87 19.49 -0.95
N LYS A 151 -4.63 20.06 0.24
CA LYS A 151 -3.52 19.65 1.10
C LYS A 151 -3.69 18.22 1.64
N TYR A 152 -4.91 17.84 2.00
CA TYR A 152 -5.21 16.47 2.40
C TYR A 152 -4.90 15.48 1.27
N PHE A 153 -5.43 15.74 0.06
CA PHE A 153 -5.17 14.90 -1.11
C PHE A 153 -3.67 14.79 -1.42
N SER A 154 -2.92 15.89 -1.34
CA SER A 154 -1.46 15.89 -1.56
C SER A 154 -0.68 15.05 -0.54
N THR A 155 -1.29 14.67 0.58
CA THR A 155 -0.65 13.86 1.64
C THR A 155 -1.26 12.48 1.77
N SER A 156 -2.46 12.24 1.24
CA SER A 156 -3.21 11.00 1.42
C SER A 156 -3.35 10.19 0.14
N CYS A 157 -3.26 10.81 -1.04
CA CYS A 157 -3.35 10.11 -2.33
C CYS A 157 -1.95 9.85 -2.88
N LEU A 158 -1.62 8.59 -3.15
CA LEU A 158 -0.28 8.18 -3.59
C LEU A 158 0.24 9.03 -4.76
N LEU A 159 -0.54 9.19 -5.82
CA LEU A 159 -0.10 9.89 -7.04
C LEU A 159 0.21 11.38 -6.83
N GLU A 160 -0.35 11.99 -5.79
CA GLU A 160 -0.17 13.41 -5.47
C GLU A 160 0.94 13.66 -4.45
N GLN A 161 1.41 12.60 -3.78
CA GLN A 161 2.47 12.72 -2.78
C GLN A 161 3.79 13.15 -3.43
N PRO A 162 4.58 14.02 -2.77
CA PRO A 162 5.96 14.27 -3.16
C PRO A 162 6.78 13.00 -2.92
N PHE A 163 7.60 12.60 -3.89
CA PHE A 163 8.36 11.36 -3.79
C PHE A 163 9.42 11.42 -2.68
N VAL A 164 9.44 10.44 -1.79
CA VAL A 164 10.33 10.43 -0.61
C VAL A 164 11.82 10.52 -0.95
N LYS A 165 12.25 9.99 -2.10
CA LYS A 165 13.66 10.09 -2.54
C LYS A 165 13.95 11.35 -3.34
N ASN A 166 12.93 12.01 -3.89
CA ASN A 166 13.04 13.28 -4.61
C ASN A 166 11.77 14.12 -4.41
N PRO A 167 11.70 14.94 -3.35
CA PRO A 167 10.48 15.71 -3.03
C PRO A 167 10.11 16.78 -4.05
N ASP A 168 10.99 17.12 -5.00
CA ASP A 168 10.73 18.09 -6.06
C ASP A 168 9.82 17.53 -7.17
N GLN A 169 9.53 16.22 -7.15
CA GLN A 169 8.61 15.57 -8.06
C GLN A 169 7.53 14.79 -7.31
N THR A 170 6.31 14.78 -7.85
CA THR A 170 5.24 13.90 -7.35
C THR A 170 5.40 12.48 -7.87
N ILE A 171 4.69 11.53 -7.26
CA ILE A 171 4.63 10.15 -7.77
C ILE A 171 4.05 10.09 -9.18
N SER A 172 3.02 10.89 -9.50
CA SER A 172 2.48 10.98 -10.87
C SER A 172 3.54 11.42 -11.88
N GLN A 173 4.38 12.40 -11.53
CA GLN A 173 5.46 12.87 -12.41
C GLN A 173 6.55 11.82 -12.61
N LEU A 174 6.90 11.07 -11.55
CA LEU A 174 7.81 9.94 -11.65
C LEU A 174 7.24 8.85 -12.57
N LEU A 175 5.97 8.51 -12.40
CA LEU A 175 5.29 7.50 -13.23
C LEU A 175 5.27 7.90 -14.71
N GLU A 176 4.95 9.15 -15.02
CA GLU A 176 4.97 9.67 -16.39
C GLU A 176 6.37 9.63 -17.01
N LEU A 177 7.40 10.00 -16.25
CA LEU A 177 8.80 9.98 -16.68
C LEU A 177 9.23 8.56 -17.08
N VAL A 178 9.00 7.60 -16.19
CA VAL A 178 9.39 6.18 -16.39
C VAL A 178 8.55 5.54 -17.50
N SER A 179 7.25 5.85 -17.57
CA SER A 179 6.38 5.44 -18.68
C SER A 179 6.96 5.83 -20.03
N LYS A 180 7.37 7.10 -20.16
CA LYS A 180 7.96 7.63 -21.40
C LYS A 180 9.31 6.98 -21.72
N GLU A 181 10.15 6.75 -20.73
CA GLU A 181 11.45 6.09 -20.91
C GLU A 181 11.30 4.64 -21.38
N ALA A 182 10.36 3.89 -20.81
CA ALA A 182 10.08 2.51 -21.18
C ALA A 182 9.28 2.38 -22.49
N GLY A 183 8.70 3.47 -22.99
CA GLY A 183 7.79 3.45 -24.15
C GLY A 183 6.45 2.78 -23.84
N LEU A 184 5.98 2.87 -22.60
CA LEU A 184 4.76 2.25 -22.09
C LEU A 184 3.78 3.31 -21.58
N LYS A 185 2.50 2.95 -21.49
CA LYS A 185 1.51 3.68 -20.70
C LYS A 185 1.28 2.97 -19.37
N LEU A 186 2.12 3.27 -18.37
CA LEU A 186 1.99 2.68 -17.05
C LEU A 186 0.86 3.33 -16.24
N LYS A 187 0.18 2.53 -15.42
CA LYS A 187 -0.78 3.00 -14.43
C LYS A 187 -0.59 2.23 -13.13
N VAL A 188 -0.63 2.93 -12.00
CA VAL A 188 -0.78 2.30 -10.69
C VAL A 188 -2.24 1.89 -10.53
N GLU A 189 -2.51 0.59 -10.39
CA GLU A 189 -3.88 0.07 -10.25
C GLU A 189 -4.31 0.00 -8.79
N LYS A 190 -3.47 -0.60 -7.94
CA LYS A 190 -3.77 -0.83 -6.54
C LYS A 190 -2.48 -1.07 -5.78
N PHE A 191 -2.47 -0.71 -4.50
CA PHE A 191 -1.48 -1.21 -3.55
C PHE A 191 -2.18 -1.86 -2.35
N ILE A 192 -1.45 -2.73 -1.66
CA ILE A 192 -1.83 -3.30 -0.37
C ILE A 192 -0.69 -2.98 0.57
N ARG A 193 -1.00 -2.38 1.71
CA ARG A 193 -0.04 -2.12 2.79
C ARG A 193 -0.53 -2.82 4.03
N PHE A 194 0.26 -3.76 4.55
CA PHE A 194 0.00 -4.39 5.83
C PHE A 194 1.02 -3.93 6.86
N GLN A 195 0.54 -3.56 8.05
CA GLN A 195 1.37 -3.35 9.21
C GLN A 195 0.97 -4.33 10.34
N VAL A 196 1.97 -4.87 11.02
CA VAL A 196 1.76 -5.73 12.19
C VAL A 196 1.03 -4.94 13.28
N GLY A 197 -0.06 -5.51 13.80
CA GLY A 197 -0.86 -4.91 14.85
C GLY A 197 -1.89 -3.87 14.38
N GLU A 198 -2.04 -3.63 13.07
CA GLU A 198 -3.21 -2.91 12.57
C GLU A 198 -4.49 -3.70 12.87
N GLU A 199 -5.51 -2.97 13.32
CA GLU A 199 -6.86 -3.51 13.44
C GLU A 199 -7.39 -3.86 12.03
N VAL A 200 -8.13 -4.96 11.94
CA VAL A 200 -8.76 -5.47 10.71
C VAL A 200 -10.24 -5.14 10.75
#